data_AF-A0A7V1C1D4-F1
#
_entry.id   AF-A0A7V1C1D4-F1
#
_cell.length_a   1.000
_cell.length_b   1.000
_cell.length_c   1.000
_cell.angle_alpha   90.00
_cell.angle_beta   90.00
_cell.angle_gamma   90.00
#
_symmetry.space_group_name_H-M   'P 1'
#
loop_
_entity.id
_entity.type
_entity.pdbx_description
1 polymer ?
#
loop_
_entity_poly.entity_id
_entity_poly.type
_entity_poly.pdbx_seq_one_letter_code
_entity_poly.pdbx_strand_id
1 'polypeptide(L)'
;MSTAKPSSSSWRSRASWGKCAAPVAEGVSYLCGGMRHLRWAFLGLVSACTPVAKDNTGGSGSAANEKSAMVSPASTQAAEPVAKIEFDKMEHDFGKIREGEKVSYRFKVKNPGTVPLRITDVKPSCGCTAPAWTKEPIPPGGEGFVEVVFDSQGRTGEQMKTVTVFANTDPPSHLLRFRGEVVPAKQ
;
A
#
# COMPACT_ATOMS: atom_id res chain seq x y z
N MET A 1 -13.00 70.04 5.92
CA MET A 1 -11.71 70.03 6.64
C MET A 1 -11.21 68.58 6.62
N SER A 2 -10.00 68.22 6.13
CA SER A 2 -8.64 68.58 6.62
C SER A 2 -8.46 68.19 8.10
N THR A 3 -7.48 67.43 8.60
CA THR A 3 -6.17 66.86 8.14
C THR A 3 -5.90 65.53 8.90
N ALA A 4 -4.91 64.64 8.66
CA ALA A 4 -4.00 64.30 7.53
C ALA A 4 -3.27 62.94 7.85
N LYS A 5 -2.29 62.52 7.04
CA LYS A 5 -1.31 61.43 7.32
C LYS A 5 -0.04 61.99 8.00
N PRO A 6 0.71 61.19 8.77
CA PRO A 6 2.00 60.61 8.31
C PRO A 6 2.15 59.12 8.71
N SER A 7 2.92 58.23 8.08
CA SER A 7 4.26 58.21 7.45
C SER A 7 5.41 57.76 8.38
N SER A 8 5.83 56.49 8.20
CA SER A 8 7.21 55.95 8.27
C SER A 8 8.24 56.46 9.32
N SER A 9 8.80 55.54 10.13
CA SER A 9 10.25 55.48 10.40
C SER A 9 10.71 54.24 11.20
N SER A 10 11.94 53.78 10.92
CA SER A 10 12.85 52.88 11.69
C SER A 10 12.28 51.63 12.40
N TRP A 11 12.64 50.40 12.04
CA TRP A 11 13.96 49.76 12.20
C TRP A 11 14.59 49.86 13.60
N ARG A 12 14.39 48.84 14.43
CA ARG A 12 15.43 48.16 15.25
C ARG A 12 14.88 46.93 15.97
N SER A 13 15.19 45.78 15.38
CA SER A 13 15.92 44.68 16.02
C SER A 13 15.78 44.48 17.55
N ARG A 14 15.06 43.43 17.95
CA ARG A 14 15.46 42.61 19.11
C ARG A 14 15.12 41.15 18.84
N ALA A 15 16.16 40.33 18.72
CA ALA A 15 16.03 38.90 18.53
C ALA A 15 15.93 38.18 19.88
N SER A 16 15.08 37.15 19.96
CA SER A 16 15.24 36.02 20.88
C SER A 16 14.39 34.84 20.40
N TRP A 17 14.81 34.18 19.32
CA TRP A 17 14.36 32.83 19.01
C TRP A 17 15.31 31.84 19.67
N GLY A 18 14.76 30.91 20.45
CA GLY A 18 15.45 29.75 20.99
C GLY A 18 14.45 28.59 21.07
N LYS A 19 14.87 27.34 20.88
CA LYS A 19 16.20 26.86 20.48
C LYS A 19 16.03 25.45 19.91
N CYS A 20 16.37 25.24 18.64
CA CYS A 20 16.43 23.89 18.09
C CYS A 20 17.68 23.19 18.63
N ALA A 21 17.52 22.03 19.25
CA ALA A 21 18.63 21.21 19.73
C ALA A 21 18.94 20.11 18.71
N ALA A 22 20.13 20.17 18.12
CA ALA A 22 20.75 19.08 17.38
C ALA A 22 22.18 18.92 17.93
N PRO A 23 22.65 17.69 18.23
CA PRO A 23 23.96 17.49 18.83
C PRO A 23 25.11 17.65 17.84
N VAL A 24 26.03 18.54 18.24
CA VAL A 24 27.46 18.67 17.93
C VAL A 24 28.09 17.75 16.85
N ALA A 25 28.80 18.39 15.93
CA ALA A 25 29.86 17.79 15.13
C ALA A 25 31.20 18.49 15.45
N GLU A 26 32.21 17.70 15.81
CA GLU A 26 33.63 18.05 15.89
C GLU A 26 34.40 16.94 15.14
N GLY A 27 35.42 17.18 14.32
CA GLY A 27 35.93 18.44 13.79
C GLY A 27 37.07 18.16 12.78
N VAL A 28 37.45 19.20 12.00
CA VAL A 28 38.82 19.50 11.50
C VAL A 28 39.68 18.29 11.03
N SER A 29 39.99 18.09 9.74
CA SER A 29 40.79 19.03 8.94
C SER A 29 40.92 18.56 7.48
N TYR A 30 41.02 19.50 6.53
CA TYR A 30 41.42 19.19 5.15
C TYR A 30 42.94 19.21 5.01
N LEU A 31 43.53 18.13 4.51
CA LEU A 31 44.89 18.14 3.97
C LEU A 31 44.85 18.01 2.45
N CYS A 32 45.28 19.06 1.77
CA CYS A 32 45.46 19.11 0.33
C CYS A 32 46.77 18.39 -0.04
N GLY A 33 46.72 17.46 -0.99
CA GLY A 33 47.90 16.71 -1.45
C GLY A 33 47.61 15.97 -2.75
N GLY A 34 47.95 16.58 -3.89
CA GLY A 34 47.70 15.99 -5.20
C GLY A 34 48.87 15.14 -5.72
N MET A 35 48.56 13.99 -6.31
CA MET A 35 49.44 13.23 -7.23
C MET A 35 48.53 12.42 -8.17
N ARG A 36 48.31 12.86 -9.41
CA ARG A 36 49.07 12.43 -10.61
C ARG A 36 49.16 10.91 -10.79
N HIS A 37 48.29 10.42 -11.68
CA HIS A 37 48.41 9.22 -12.53
C HIS A 37 48.75 7.85 -11.90
N LEU A 38 47.85 6.88 -12.09
CA LEU A 38 48.23 5.70 -12.88
C LEU A 38 47.04 5.08 -13.62
N ARG A 39 47.22 4.82 -14.93
CA ARG A 39 46.29 4.05 -15.77
C ARG A 39 46.47 2.57 -15.44
N TRP A 40 45.40 1.85 -15.11
CA TRP A 40 45.37 0.39 -15.26
C TRP A 40 44.37 0.02 -16.35
N ALA A 41 44.91 -0.40 -17.50
CA ALA A 41 44.17 -0.87 -18.65
C ALA A 41 44.31 -2.39 -18.74
N PHE A 42 43.17 -3.08 -18.67
CA PHE A 42 42.96 -4.44 -19.19
C PHE A 42 41.74 -4.28 -20.11
N LEU A 43 41.83 -4.26 -21.44
CA LEU A 43 42.69 -5.03 -22.35
C LEU A 43 42.40 -6.53 -22.36
N GLY A 44 41.11 -6.84 -22.51
CA GLY A 44 40.62 -7.67 -23.61
C GLY A 44 40.60 -9.19 -23.45
N LEU A 45 39.44 -9.77 -23.74
CA LEU A 45 39.38 -10.89 -24.69
C LEU A 45 38.02 -10.90 -25.41
N VAL A 46 38.03 -10.68 -26.73
CA VAL A 46 36.92 -11.07 -27.62
C VAL A 46 36.98 -12.58 -27.78
N SER A 47 35.87 -13.28 -27.56
CA SER A 47 35.77 -14.69 -27.98
C SER A 47 34.37 -15.03 -28.49
N ALA A 48 34.37 -15.54 -29.73
CA ALA A 48 33.38 -16.41 -30.35
C ALA A 48 31.89 -16.01 -30.35
N CYS A 49 31.46 -15.52 -31.51
CA CYS A 49 30.09 -15.68 -31.98
C CYS A 49 29.86 -17.13 -32.47
N THR A 50 28.59 -17.56 -32.41
CA THR A 50 27.91 -18.65 -33.16
C THR A 50 27.87 -20.07 -32.56
N PRO A 51 26.86 -20.90 -32.93
CA PRO A 51 25.44 -20.57 -33.14
C PRO A 51 24.47 -21.60 -32.51
N VAL A 52 23.18 -21.26 -32.37
CA VAL A 52 22.11 -22.26 -32.50
C VAL A 52 20.84 -21.64 -33.06
N ALA A 53 20.37 -22.17 -34.20
CA ALA A 53 19.09 -21.85 -34.80
C ALA A 53 18.03 -22.85 -34.35
N LYS A 54 16.77 -22.41 -34.26
CA LYS A 54 15.60 -23.27 -34.46
C LYS A 54 14.35 -22.44 -34.75
N ASP A 55 13.90 -22.55 -36.00
CA ASP A 55 12.65 -22.01 -36.50
C ASP A 55 11.44 -22.50 -35.69
N ASN A 56 10.48 -21.60 -35.45
CA ASN A 56 9.15 -21.95 -34.96
C ASN A 56 8.21 -22.16 -36.16
N THR A 57 8.33 -23.30 -36.83
CA THR A 57 7.35 -23.72 -37.84
C THR A 57 6.26 -24.53 -37.15
N GLY A 58 5.02 -24.03 -37.19
CA GLY A 58 3.87 -24.71 -36.61
C GLY A 58 3.56 -26.02 -37.34
N GLY A 59 3.62 -27.14 -36.60
CA GLY A 59 3.20 -28.46 -37.08
C GLY A 59 1.74 -28.73 -36.72
N SER A 60 0.90 -28.87 -37.74
CA SER A 60 -0.48 -29.36 -37.58
C SER A 60 -0.52 -30.88 -37.50
N GLY A 61 -1.43 -31.41 -36.67
CA GLY A 61 -2.25 -32.57 -37.08
C GLY A 61 -1.66 -33.99 -36.98
N SER A 62 -1.97 -34.61 -35.84
CA SER A 62 -2.71 -35.89 -35.76
C SER A 62 -1.99 -37.25 -35.75
N ALA A 63 -2.57 -38.13 -34.92
CA ALA A 63 -2.64 -39.59 -34.97
C ALA A 63 -1.36 -40.45 -34.81
N ALA A 64 -1.22 -41.05 -33.62
CA ALA A 64 -1.38 -42.51 -33.47
C ALA A 64 -1.73 -42.88 -32.01
N ASN A 65 -2.45 -43.99 -31.83
CA ASN A 65 -2.91 -44.51 -30.54
C ASN A 65 -2.09 -45.74 -30.16
N GLU A 66 -1.37 -45.70 -29.03
CA GLU A 66 -0.86 -46.91 -28.38
C GLU A 66 -1.04 -46.89 -26.85
N LYS A 67 -1.31 -48.09 -26.34
CA LYS A 67 -1.89 -48.38 -25.02
C LYS A 67 -0.78 -48.56 -23.98
N SER A 68 -0.71 -47.69 -22.98
CA SER A 68 0.01 -47.98 -21.73
C SER A 68 -0.61 -47.25 -20.54
N ALA A 69 -1.13 -48.02 -19.59
CA ALA A 69 -1.69 -47.51 -18.35
C ALA A 69 -0.56 -47.13 -17.37
N MET A 70 0.00 -45.94 -17.54
CA MET A 70 0.75 -45.30 -16.47
C MET A 70 -0.25 -44.65 -15.51
N VAL A 71 -0.49 -45.31 -14.38
CA VAL A 71 -1.10 -44.66 -13.21
C VAL A 71 -0.12 -43.60 -12.69
N SER A 72 -0.29 -42.36 -13.16
CA SER A 72 0.33 -41.21 -12.50
C SER A 72 -0.08 -41.24 -11.02
N PRO A 73 0.86 -41.14 -10.06
CA PRO A 73 0.48 -40.74 -8.72
C PRO A 73 -0.13 -39.35 -8.86
N ALA A 74 -1.45 -39.25 -8.67
CA ALA A 74 -2.10 -37.96 -8.58
C ALA A 74 -1.45 -37.23 -7.42
N SER A 75 -0.68 -36.18 -7.75
CA SER A 75 0.02 -35.38 -6.76
C SER A 75 -1.00 -34.80 -5.80
N THR A 76 -1.15 -35.42 -4.63
CA THR A 76 -1.80 -34.80 -3.48
C THR A 76 -0.91 -33.64 -3.08
N GLN A 77 -1.09 -32.50 -3.76
CA GLN A 77 -0.64 -31.22 -3.27
C GLN A 77 -1.34 -31.06 -1.92
N ALA A 78 -0.58 -31.28 -0.84
CA ALA A 78 -1.01 -30.92 0.48
C ALA A 78 -1.28 -29.42 0.42
N ALA A 79 -2.57 -29.04 0.43
CA ALA A 79 -2.97 -27.65 0.41
C ALA A 79 -2.28 -26.98 1.60
N GLU A 80 -1.42 -26.00 1.32
CA GLU A 80 -0.76 -25.23 2.37
C GLU A 80 -1.85 -24.68 3.30
N PRO A 81 -1.66 -24.73 4.62
CA PRO A 81 -2.74 -24.46 5.54
C PRO A 81 -3.08 -22.96 5.48
N VAL A 82 -4.14 -22.63 4.74
CA VAL A 82 -4.61 -21.27 4.55
C VAL A 82 -5.27 -20.76 5.83
N ALA A 83 -5.05 -19.48 6.16
CA ALA A 83 -5.79 -18.84 7.24
C ALA A 83 -7.27 -18.70 6.84
N LYS A 84 -8.16 -18.65 7.84
CA LYS A 84 -9.57 -18.31 7.64
C LYS A 84 -9.82 -16.92 8.19
N ILE A 85 -10.77 -16.21 7.58
CA ILE A 85 -11.15 -14.85 7.97
C ILE A 85 -12.66 -14.73 7.96
N GLU A 86 -13.20 -14.18 9.04
CA GLU A 86 -14.61 -13.83 9.16
C GLU A 86 -14.73 -12.35 9.55
N PHE A 87 -15.72 -11.67 8.99
CA PHE A 87 -16.03 -10.28 9.29
C PHE A 87 -17.40 -10.20 9.95
N ASP A 88 -17.53 -9.42 11.04
CA ASP A 88 -18.84 -9.19 11.69
C ASP A 88 -19.87 -8.57 10.73
N LYS A 89 -19.42 -7.75 9.76
CA LYS A 89 -20.24 -7.17 8.67
C LYS A 89 -19.43 -7.03 7.40
N MET A 90 -20.04 -7.28 6.25
CA MET A 90 -19.46 -7.00 4.93
C MET A 90 -19.97 -5.67 4.32
N GLU A 91 -21.12 -5.17 4.78
CA GLU A 91 -21.68 -3.88 4.36
C GLU A 91 -22.04 -3.03 5.59
N HIS A 92 -21.73 -1.73 5.54
CA HIS A 92 -22.14 -0.75 6.53
C HIS A 92 -22.82 0.44 5.86
N ASP A 93 -23.85 1.00 6.50
CA ASP A 93 -24.51 2.21 6.05
C ASP A 93 -24.38 3.28 7.13
N PHE A 94 -23.76 4.40 6.76
CA PHE A 94 -23.56 5.56 7.61
C PHE A 94 -24.81 6.46 7.69
N GLY A 95 -25.84 6.21 6.87
CA GLY A 95 -27.00 7.08 6.78
C GLY A 95 -26.63 8.46 6.24
N LYS A 96 -27.18 9.52 6.84
CA LYS A 96 -26.99 10.91 6.39
C LYS A 96 -25.77 11.54 7.06
N ILE A 97 -24.74 11.82 6.26
CA ILE A 97 -23.49 12.47 6.65
C ILE A 97 -23.55 13.94 6.22
N ARG A 98 -22.98 14.89 6.98
CA ARG A 98 -22.84 16.28 6.53
C ARG A 98 -21.59 16.46 5.68
N GLU A 99 -21.65 17.25 4.62
CA GLU A 99 -20.45 17.59 3.83
C GLU A 99 -19.33 18.17 4.72
N GLY A 100 -18.12 17.61 4.58
CA GLY A 100 -16.94 17.97 5.38
C GLY A 100 -16.80 17.19 6.70
N GLU A 101 -17.78 16.36 7.06
CA GLU A 101 -17.70 15.45 8.19
C GLU A 101 -16.83 14.22 7.86
N LYS A 102 -16.08 13.73 8.84
CA LYS A 102 -15.29 12.50 8.74
C LYS A 102 -15.92 11.42 9.59
N VAL A 103 -16.47 10.39 8.95
CA VAL A 103 -17.07 9.24 9.64
C VAL A 103 -16.09 8.07 9.61
N SER A 104 -16.00 7.31 10.70
CA SER A 104 -15.23 6.07 10.74
C SER A 104 -16.09 4.89 11.15
N TYR A 105 -15.82 3.73 10.55
CA TYR A 105 -16.39 2.46 10.96
C TYR A 105 -15.31 1.41 11.12
N ARG A 106 -15.35 0.67 12.24
CA ARG A 106 -14.40 -0.39 12.55
C ARG A 106 -15.05 -1.75 12.33
N PHE A 107 -14.73 -2.38 11.21
CA PHE A 107 -15.04 -3.78 10.95
C PHE A 107 -14.18 -4.65 11.87
N LYS A 108 -14.83 -5.52 12.65
CA LYS A 108 -14.16 -6.57 13.41
C LYS A 108 -13.83 -7.73 12.49
N VAL A 109 -12.65 -8.30 12.69
CA VAL A 109 -12.11 -9.43 11.94
C VAL A 109 -11.82 -10.55 12.92
N LYS A 110 -12.19 -11.79 12.59
CA LYS A 110 -11.92 -12.97 13.41
C LYS A 110 -11.17 -14.02 12.60
N ASN A 111 -10.29 -14.76 13.26
CA ASN A 111 -9.58 -15.89 12.67
C ASN A 111 -10.10 -17.22 13.24
N PRO A 112 -11.12 -17.85 12.63
CA PRO A 112 -11.59 -19.18 13.04
C PRO A 112 -10.68 -20.32 12.52
N GLY A 113 -9.54 -20.00 11.90
CA GLY A 113 -8.59 -20.97 11.37
C GLY A 113 -7.62 -21.52 12.43
N THR A 114 -6.75 -22.43 12.00
CA THR A 114 -5.64 -22.99 12.80
C THR A 114 -4.31 -22.28 12.54
N VAL A 115 -4.25 -21.42 11.52
CA VAL A 115 -3.05 -20.67 11.09
C VAL A 115 -3.23 -19.19 11.40
N PRO A 116 -2.19 -18.45 11.80
CA PRO A 116 -2.28 -17.02 12.02
C PRO A 116 -2.71 -16.27 10.75
N LEU A 117 -3.73 -15.43 10.91
CA LEU A 117 -4.28 -14.57 9.87
C LEU A 117 -3.46 -13.29 9.77
N ARG A 118 -2.95 -12.99 8.59
CA ARG A 118 -2.18 -11.79 8.29
C ARG A 118 -2.87 -10.99 7.18
N ILE A 119 -3.32 -9.79 7.53
CA ILE A 119 -3.79 -8.79 6.56
C ILE A 119 -2.56 -8.20 5.88
N THR A 120 -2.39 -8.47 4.59
CA THR A 120 -1.26 -8.01 3.78
C THR A 120 -1.42 -6.56 3.36
N ASP A 121 -2.63 -6.17 2.93
CA ASP A 121 -2.91 -4.82 2.43
C ASP A 121 -4.42 -4.50 2.47
N VAL A 122 -4.79 -3.21 2.47
CA VAL A 122 -6.20 -2.77 2.43
C VAL A 122 -6.34 -1.63 1.44
N LYS A 123 -7.02 -1.88 0.30
CA LYS A 123 -7.16 -0.92 -0.81
C LYS A 123 -8.58 -0.36 -0.89
N PRO A 124 -8.81 0.94 -0.61
CA PRO A 124 -10.08 1.58 -0.86
C PRO A 124 -10.26 1.89 -2.36
N SER A 125 -11.51 2.00 -2.81
CA SER A 125 -11.84 2.37 -4.20
C SER A 125 -11.65 3.87 -4.52
N CYS A 126 -11.43 4.72 -3.50
CA CYS A 126 -11.05 6.12 -3.67
C CYS A 126 -9.97 6.52 -2.65
N GLY A 127 -9.15 7.51 -3.00
CA GLY A 127 -8.28 8.21 -2.04
C GLY A 127 -9.04 9.07 -1.01
N CYS A 128 -10.37 9.16 -1.10
CA CYS A 128 -11.25 9.80 -0.12
C CYS A 128 -11.55 8.92 1.11
N THR A 129 -10.84 7.81 1.26
CA THR A 129 -11.02 6.84 2.33
C THR A 129 -9.66 6.43 2.87
N ALA A 130 -9.45 6.60 4.17
CA ALA A 130 -8.22 6.19 4.86
C ALA A 130 -8.48 4.87 5.61
N PRO A 131 -7.89 3.74 5.17
CA PRO A 131 -7.93 2.49 5.92
C PRO A 131 -6.87 2.47 7.03
N ALA A 132 -7.22 1.91 8.18
CA ALA A 132 -6.32 1.55 9.26
C ALA A 132 -6.64 0.12 9.72
N TRP A 133 -5.65 -0.71 9.99
CA TRP A 133 -5.89 -2.12 10.33
C TRP A 133 -4.81 -2.69 11.25
N THR A 134 -5.12 -3.81 11.89
CA THR A 134 -4.14 -4.61 12.65
C THR A 134 -3.08 -5.17 11.68
N LYS A 135 -1.85 -4.63 11.75
CA LYS A 135 -0.71 -5.09 10.94
C LYS A 135 -0.01 -6.33 11.52
N GLU A 136 -0.26 -6.61 12.81
CA GLU A 136 0.25 -7.79 13.50
C GLU A 136 -0.54 -9.04 13.08
N PRO A 137 0.09 -10.23 13.00
CA PRO A 137 -0.61 -11.47 12.72
C PRO A 137 -1.62 -11.81 13.83
N ILE A 138 -2.87 -12.05 13.45
CA ILE A 138 -3.95 -12.42 14.36
C ILE A 138 -3.85 -13.93 14.63
N PRO A 139 -3.66 -14.39 15.89
CA PRO A 139 -3.54 -15.80 16.21
C PRO A 139 -4.84 -16.59 15.89
N PRO A 140 -4.79 -17.92 15.79
CA PRO A 140 -6.00 -18.75 15.68
C PRO A 140 -6.93 -18.51 16.87
N GLY A 141 -8.23 -18.32 16.61
CA GLY A 141 -9.23 -17.89 17.60
C GLY A 141 -9.14 -16.40 18.00
N GLY A 142 -8.16 -15.66 17.48
CA GLY A 142 -7.97 -14.24 17.77
C GLY A 142 -8.90 -13.31 16.99
N GLU A 143 -9.01 -12.08 17.50
CA GLU A 143 -9.73 -10.98 16.87
C GLU A 143 -8.78 -9.85 16.48
N GLY A 144 -9.11 -9.13 15.41
CA GLY A 144 -8.44 -7.93 14.94
C GLY A 144 -9.44 -6.95 14.33
N PHE A 145 -8.95 -5.88 13.70
CA PHE A 145 -9.82 -4.85 13.14
C PHE A 145 -9.33 -4.27 11.81
N VAL A 146 -10.30 -3.85 10.99
CA VAL A 146 -10.13 -2.99 9.82
C VAL A 146 -11.05 -1.79 10.01
N GLU A 147 -10.44 -0.65 10.31
CA GLU A 147 -11.10 0.64 10.40
C GLU A 147 -11.05 1.38 9.07
N VAL A 148 -12.18 1.96 8.68
CA VAL A 148 -12.36 2.67 7.43
C VAL A 148 -12.86 4.07 7.77
N VAL A 149 -12.04 5.08 7.51
CA VAL A 149 -12.39 6.50 7.69
C VAL A 149 -12.77 7.09 6.33
N PHE A 150 -14.00 7.57 6.19
CA PHE A 150 -14.48 8.25 4.98
C PHE A 150 -14.46 9.77 5.19
N ASP A 151 -13.80 10.48 4.27
CA ASP A 151 -13.79 11.94 4.24
C ASP A 151 -14.81 12.44 3.21
N SER A 152 -15.87 13.08 3.70
CA SER A 152 -16.97 13.58 2.87
C SER A 152 -16.71 14.95 2.23
N GLN A 153 -15.55 15.57 2.48
CA GLN A 153 -15.23 16.91 1.96
C GLN A 153 -15.28 16.95 0.43
N GLY A 154 -16.11 17.84 -0.13
CA GLY A 154 -16.32 17.96 -1.58
C GLY A 154 -17.07 16.76 -2.19
N ARG A 155 -17.89 16.05 -1.40
CA ARG A 155 -18.78 14.97 -1.84
C ARG A 155 -20.23 15.34 -1.48
N THR A 156 -21.17 14.96 -2.33
CA THR A 156 -22.60 15.21 -2.15
C THR A 156 -23.41 14.04 -2.71
N GLY A 157 -24.66 13.89 -2.24
CA GLY A 157 -25.58 12.83 -2.68
C GLY A 157 -25.16 11.44 -2.20
N GLU A 158 -25.74 10.40 -2.79
CA GLU A 158 -25.48 9.01 -2.42
C GLU A 158 -24.05 8.59 -2.76
N GLN A 159 -23.31 8.16 -1.75
CA GLN A 159 -21.95 7.65 -1.87
C GLN A 159 -21.94 6.17 -1.52
N MET A 160 -21.76 5.32 -2.54
CA MET A 160 -21.35 3.93 -2.36
C MET A 160 -19.85 3.81 -2.64
N LYS A 161 -19.14 3.09 -1.77
CA LYS A 161 -17.69 2.88 -1.83
C LYS A 161 -17.36 1.44 -1.41
N THR A 162 -16.17 1.00 -1.82
CA THR A 162 -15.72 -0.37 -1.64
C THR A 162 -14.28 -0.37 -1.11
N VAL A 163 -13.95 -1.31 -0.23
CA VAL A 163 -12.61 -1.54 0.29
C VAL A 163 -12.26 -3.01 0.12
N THR A 164 -11.19 -3.29 -0.61
CA THR A 164 -10.68 -4.65 -0.81
C THR A 164 -9.58 -4.92 0.21
N VAL A 165 -9.83 -5.86 1.12
CA VAL A 165 -8.87 -6.38 2.11
C VAL A 165 -8.15 -7.58 1.51
N PHE A 166 -6.82 -7.57 1.54
CA PHE A 166 -5.98 -8.68 1.07
C PHE A 166 -5.35 -9.42 2.26
N ALA A 167 -5.47 -10.74 2.30
CA ALA A 167 -4.98 -11.59 3.40
C ALA A 167 -4.40 -12.93 2.90
N ASN A 168 -3.74 -13.68 3.79
CA ASN A 168 -3.24 -15.05 3.53
C ASN A 168 -4.34 -16.14 3.63
N THR A 169 -5.50 -15.84 3.06
CA THR A 169 -6.70 -16.68 3.07
C THR A 169 -7.00 -17.20 1.67
N ASP A 170 -7.88 -18.20 1.55
CA ASP A 170 -8.51 -18.55 0.28
C ASP A 170 -10.04 -18.27 0.36
N PRO A 171 -10.59 -17.35 -0.45
CA PRO A 171 -9.90 -16.46 -1.40
C PRO A 171 -9.00 -15.43 -0.69
N PRO A 172 -7.98 -14.87 -1.38
CA PRO A 172 -7.02 -13.93 -0.80
C PRO A 172 -7.54 -12.49 -0.71
N SER A 173 -8.67 -12.17 -1.34
CA SER A 173 -9.28 -10.83 -1.35
C SER A 173 -10.73 -10.84 -0.88
N HIS A 174 -11.03 -9.96 0.06
CA HIS A 174 -12.35 -9.79 0.67
C HIS A 174 -12.86 -8.39 0.41
N LEU A 175 -14.12 -8.27 -0.04
CA LEU A 175 -14.69 -7.03 -0.51
C LEU A 175 -15.69 -6.49 0.53
N LEU A 176 -15.29 -5.43 1.23
CA LEU A 176 -16.13 -4.69 2.16
C LEU A 176 -16.79 -3.50 1.45
N ARG A 177 -18.04 -3.22 1.78
CA ARG A 177 -18.83 -2.14 1.17
C ARG A 177 -19.25 -1.14 2.25
N PHE A 178 -19.35 0.13 1.87
CA PHE A 178 -20.06 1.09 2.68
C PHE A 178 -20.87 2.07 1.85
N ARG A 179 -21.96 2.55 2.44
CA ARG A 179 -22.88 3.54 1.87
C ARG A 179 -23.09 4.71 2.84
N GLY A 180 -23.47 5.85 2.29
CA GLY A 180 -23.98 7.00 3.03
C GLY A 180 -24.48 8.08 2.07
N GLU A 181 -25.45 8.87 2.51
CA GLU A 181 -25.97 10.03 1.79
C GLU A 181 -25.27 11.29 2.33
N VAL A 182 -24.43 11.93 1.52
CA VAL A 182 -23.78 13.17 1.93
C VAL A 182 -24.70 14.35 1.63
N VAL A 183 -25.30 14.90 2.68
CA VAL A 183 -26.15 16.08 2.63
C VAL A 183 -25.24 17.32 2.56
N PRO A 184 -25.40 18.19 1.54
CA PRO A 184 -24.61 19.41 1.47
C PRO A 184 -24.83 20.25 2.72
N ALA A 185 -23.74 20.73 3.31
CA ALA A 185 -23.82 21.76 4.34
C ALA A 185 -24.32 23.04 3.67
N LYS A 186 -25.60 23.39 3.90
CA LYS A 186 -26.27 24.51 3.21
C LYS A 186 -25.36 25.75 3.15
N GLN A 187 -25.12 26.21 1.92
CA GLN A 187 -24.50 27.49 1.60
C GLN A 187 -25.42 28.65 2.00
#